data_AF-A0A1U8AF18-F1
#
_entry.id   AF-A0A1U8AF18-F1
#
_cell.length_a   1.000
_cell.length_b   1.000
_cell.length_c   1.000
_cell.angle_alpha   90.00
_cell.angle_beta   90.00
_cell.angle_gamma   90.00
#
_symmetry.space_group_name_H-M   'P 1'
#
loop_
_entity.id
_entity.type
_entity.pdbx_description
1 polymer ?
#
loop_
_entity_poly.entity_id
_entity_poly.type
_entity_poly.pdbx_seq_one_letter_code
_entity_poly.pdbx_strand_id
1 'polypeptide(L)'
;MGESFTIQISSNLVSRLSEDGGKSKKKTKKPKPKTHAPQQSQNRAHEKQISDGFDKHKGTATPGWPLQPPIFLPVTPPPTVANAELDAIRSILQESQSVLERLQKQEENMVQEVTQRAKELRDKEFKLPYQKPMPCLAEKDACLECYKENTKDPLKCADVVKTFADCARRVRQQVSSPLG
;
A
#
# COMPACT_ATOMS: atom_id res chain seq x y z
N MET A 1 -26.68 9.16 -33.93
CA MET A 1 -26.13 10.51 -33.71
C MET A 1 -24.90 10.33 -32.83
N GLY A 2 -23.70 10.56 -33.37
CA GLY A 2 -22.45 10.45 -32.62
C GLY A 2 -22.01 11.82 -32.15
N GLU A 3 -21.96 12.04 -30.84
CA GLU A 3 -21.50 13.30 -30.26
C GLU A 3 -19.95 13.29 -30.25
N SER A 4 -19.35 14.18 -31.04
CA SER A 4 -17.90 14.37 -31.09
C SER A 4 -17.46 15.24 -29.92
N PHE A 5 -17.05 14.60 -28.82
CA PHE A 5 -16.40 15.30 -27.70
C PHE A 5 -15.03 15.83 -28.15
N THR A 6 -14.94 17.15 -28.33
CA THR A 6 -13.66 17.83 -28.58
C THR A 6 -13.10 18.30 -27.24
N ILE A 7 -12.00 17.69 -26.80
CA ILE A 7 -11.30 18.11 -25.59
C ILE A 7 -10.44 19.34 -25.95
N GLN A 8 -10.76 20.49 -25.39
CA GLN A 8 -9.93 21.69 -25.50
C GLN A 8 -8.94 21.74 -24.34
N ILE A 9 -7.66 21.54 -24.63
CA ILE A 9 -6.59 21.68 -23.65
C ILE A 9 -6.05 23.12 -23.72
N SER A 10 -6.10 23.84 -22.60
CA SER A 10 -5.55 25.19 -22.54
C SER A 10 -4.03 25.19 -22.72
N SER A 11 -3.51 26.13 -23.51
CA SER A 11 -2.06 26.30 -23.74
C SER A 11 -1.27 26.60 -22.45
N ASN A 12 -1.94 27.18 -21.45
CA ASN A 12 -1.35 27.44 -20.13
C ASN A 12 -1.05 26.14 -19.38
N LEU A 13 -1.94 25.14 -19.45
CA LEU A 13 -1.73 23.83 -18.83
C LEU A 13 -0.51 23.12 -19.45
N VAL A 14 -0.39 23.16 -20.78
CA VAL A 14 0.74 22.58 -21.52
C VAL A 14 2.06 23.24 -21.11
N SER A 15 2.07 24.57 -20.95
CA SER A 15 3.26 25.32 -20.53
C SER A 15 3.71 24.91 -19.12
N ARG A 16 2.77 24.80 -18.18
CA ARG A 16 3.06 24.41 -16.78
C ARG A 16 3.58 22.98 -16.65
N LEU A 17 3.05 22.05 -17.43
CA LEU A 17 3.52 20.67 -17.45
C LEU A 17 4.89 20.52 -18.12
N SER A 18 5.23 21.44 -19.04
CA SER A 18 6.54 21.44 -19.72
C SER A 18 7.67 22.02 -18.85
N GLU A 19 7.34 22.79 -17.81
CA GLU A 19 8.31 23.46 -16.94
C GLU A 19 8.72 22.67 -15.67
N ASP A 20 8.13 21.48 -15.41
CA ASP A 20 8.40 20.68 -14.21
C ASP A 20 9.76 19.92 -14.21
N GLY A 21 10.73 20.39 -15.00
CA GLY A 21 12.12 19.93 -14.99
C GLY A 21 13.12 20.92 -14.39
N GLY A 22 12.69 22.15 -14.05
CA GLY A 22 13.58 23.29 -13.79
C GLY A 22 13.57 23.80 -12.35
N LYS A 23 14.36 23.16 -11.47
CA LYS A 23 14.89 23.64 -10.17
C LYS A 23 14.57 25.11 -9.80
N SER A 24 13.49 25.38 -9.06
CA SER A 24 13.28 26.69 -8.43
C SER A 24 13.99 26.76 -7.07
N LYS A 25 15.25 27.19 -7.08
CA LYS A 25 15.98 27.63 -5.88
C LYS A 25 15.31 28.88 -5.29
N LYS A 26 14.57 28.76 -4.19
CA LYS A 26 14.12 29.93 -3.41
C LYS A 26 15.06 30.18 -2.22
N LYS A 27 15.72 31.35 -2.24
CA LYS A 27 16.68 31.82 -1.23
C LYS A 27 16.03 32.00 0.16
N THR A 28 16.79 31.61 1.19
CA THR A 28 16.57 31.81 2.62
C THR A 28 16.52 33.29 3.04
N LYS A 29 15.61 33.66 3.95
CA LYS A 29 15.81 34.73 4.93
C LYS A 29 15.32 34.26 6.32
N LYS A 30 16.23 34.22 7.31
CA LYS A 30 15.97 33.92 8.73
C LYS A 30 15.44 35.16 9.47
N PRO A 31 14.67 34.96 10.56
CA PRO A 31 14.87 35.74 11.78
C PRO A 31 15.28 34.85 12.98
N LYS A 32 16.06 35.44 13.90
CA LYS A 32 16.70 34.83 15.09
C LYS A 32 15.74 34.71 16.30
N PRO A 33 16.10 33.89 17.32
CA PRO A 33 15.27 33.52 18.47
C PRO A 33 15.60 34.31 19.75
N LYS A 34 14.72 34.22 20.76
CA LYS A 34 14.96 34.08 22.23
C LYS A 34 13.67 34.45 23.01
N THR A 35 13.28 33.94 24.18
CA THR A 35 13.54 32.77 25.04
C THR A 35 12.66 32.98 26.29
N HIS A 36 11.85 32.00 26.72
CA HIS A 36 11.82 31.43 28.09
C HIS A 36 10.57 30.55 28.35
N ALA A 37 10.82 29.38 28.95
CA ALA A 37 9.91 28.29 29.34
C ALA A 37 9.40 28.48 30.81
N PRO A 38 8.70 27.54 31.52
CA PRO A 38 8.27 26.17 31.16
C PRO A 38 6.85 25.71 31.64
N GLN A 39 6.54 24.43 31.36
CA GLN A 39 5.61 23.48 32.04
C GLN A 39 4.12 23.35 31.62
N GLN A 40 3.87 22.27 30.86
CA GLN A 40 3.13 21.05 31.27
C GLN A 40 1.72 21.21 31.87
N SER A 41 0.67 20.86 31.10
CA SER A 41 -0.44 20.01 31.60
C SER A 41 -1.45 19.65 30.50
N GLN A 42 -1.58 18.34 30.28
CA GLN A 42 -2.80 17.54 30.09
C GLN A 42 -4.04 18.05 29.32
N ASN A 43 -4.59 17.07 28.57
CA ASN A 43 -6.01 16.78 28.34
C ASN A 43 -6.72 17.28 27.07
N ARG A 44 -7.01 16.26 26.25
CA ARG A 44 -8.26 15.93 25.54
C ARG A 44 -8.90 16.95 24.60
N ALA A 45 -9.00 16.48 23.36
CA ALA A 45 -9.91 16.87 22.29
C ALA A 45 -11.32 17.24 22.78
N HIS A 46 -11.83 18.38 22.32
CA HIS A 46 -13.26 18.62 22.13
C HIS A 46 -13.51 19.43 20.85
N GLU A 47 -13.96 18.68 19.86
CA GLU A 47 -14.92 19.03 18.83
C GLU A 47 -16.15 19.75 19.44
N LYS A 48 -16.56 20.88 18.85
CA LYS A 48 -17.97 21.31 18.68
C LYS A 48 -18.03 22.62 17.88
N GLN A 49 -18.66 22.54 16.70
CA GLN A 49 -20.00 23.04 16.39
C GLN A 49 -20.06 24.54 16.09
N ILE A 50 -20.16 24.80 14.79
CA ILE A 50 -20.62 26.05 14.18
C ILE A 50 -22.14 26.11 14.40
N SER A 51 -22.62 27.17 15.06
CA SER A 51 -24.03 27.55 15.13
C SER A 51 -24.14 28.97 14.62
N ASP A 52 -24.65 29.11 13.40
CA ASP A 52 -24.91 30.38 12.75
C ASP A 52 -26.10 31.09 13.41
N GLY A 53 -25.96 32.41 13.55
CA GLY A 53 -26.90 33.28 14.24
C GLY A 53 -28.08 33.65 13.36
N PHE A 54 -29.27 33.74 13.94
CA PHE A 54 -30.44 34.32 13.27
C PHE A 54 -30.86 35.60 14.00
N ASP A 55 -30.92 36.68 13.22
CA ASP A 55 -31.23 38.06 13.62
C ASP A 55 -32.58 38.21 14.35
N LYS A 56 -32.56 39.05 15.40
CA LYS A 56 -33.75 39.54 16.10
C LYS A 56 -34.26 40.81 15.42
N HIS A 57 -35.39 40.74 14.72
CA HIS A 57 -36.18 41.93 14.40
C HIS A 57 -37.44 42.00 15.27
N LYS A 58 -37.58 43.16 15.93
CA LYS A 58 -38.57 43.55 16.93
C LYS A 58 -39.90 43.91 16.26
N GLY A 59 -41.01 43.39 16.81
CA GLY A 59 -42.34 43.50 16.23
C GLY A 59 -43.08 44.82 16.48
N THR A 60 -44.15 45.00 15.69
CA THR A 60 -45.31 45.87 15.95
C THR A 60 -46.57 45.09 15.58
N ALA A 61 -47.54 45.07 16.49
CA ALA A 61 -48.77 44.27 16.41
C ALA A 61 -49.92 44.99 15.68
N THR A 62 -50.74 44.23 14.94
CA THR A 62 -52.06 44.64 14.41
C THR A 62 -53.04 43.46 14.57
N PRO A 63 -54.33 43.67 14.91
CA PRO A 63 -55.16 42.64 15.52
C PRO A 63 -56.07 41.87 14.53
N GLY A 64 -56.20 40.56 14.77
CA GLY A 64 -57.48 39.85 14.73
C GLY A 64 -57.82 39.00 13.49
N TRP A 65 -57.51 37.69 13.52
CA TRP A 65 -58.24 36.57 12.90
C TRP A 65 -58.00 35.30 13.76
N PRO A 66 -58.97 34.39 13.98
CA PRO A 66 -58.75 33.24 14.84
C PRO A 66 -57.95 32.18 14.07
N LEU A 67 -56.66 32.04 14.38
CA LEU A 67 -55.86 30.92 13.91
C LEU A 67 -56.08 29.74 14.85
N GLN A 68 -56.94 28.80 14.44
CA GLN A 68 -56.93 27.47 15.04
C GLN A 68 -55.59 26.80 14.69
N PRO A 69 -54.86 26.19 15.65
CA PRO A 69 -53.60 25.54 15.33
C PRO A 69 -53.88 24.29 14.47
N PRO A 70 -53.19 24.09 13.33
CA PRO A 70 -53.30 22.84 12.60
C PRO A 70 -52.73 21.73 13.48
N ILE A 71 -53.55 20.74 13.77
CA ILE A 71 -53.12 19.52 14.45
C ILE A 71 -52.24 18.76 13.45
N PHE A 72 -50.92 18.82 13.63
CA PHE A 72 -49.99 17.96 12.89
C PHE A 72 -50.15 16.53 13.39
N LEU A 73 -50.91 15.72 12.64
CA LEU A 73 -50.86 14.27 12.79
C LEU A 73 -49.55 13.76 12.16
N PRO A 74 -48.86 12.80 12.78
CA PRO A 74 -47.70 12.17 12.17
C PRO A 74 -48.15 11.45 10.90
N VAL A 75 -47.73 11.97 9.75
CA VAL A 75 -47.89 11.27 8.47
C VAL A 75 -46.89 10.13 8.48
N THR A 76 -47.33 8.95 8.90
CA THR A 76 -46.58 7.72 8.64
C THR A 76 -46.59 7.50 7.14
N PRO A 77 -45.42 7.52 6.46
CA PRO A 77 -45.37 7.23 5.04
C PRO A 77 -45.95 5.83 4.80
N PRO A 78 -46.66 5.61 3.67
CA PRO A 78 -47.22 4.31 3.37
C PRO A 78 -46.10 3.26 3.35
N PRO A 79 -46.33 2.06 3.92
CA PRO A 79 -45.29 1.04 4.12
C PRO A 79 -44.62 0.62 2.81
N THR A 80 -45.29 0.79 1.68
CA THR A 80 -44.78 0.50 0.33
C THR A 80 -43.58 1.38 -0.06
N VAL A 81 -43.54 2.65 0.35
CA VAL A 81 -42.46 3.58 0.00
C VAL A 81 -41.19 3.26 0.79
N ALA A 82 -41.32 3.00 2.10
CA ALA A 82 -40.20 2.64 2.95
C ALA A 82 -39.54 1.30 2.52
N ASN A 83 -40.34 0.34 2.04
CA ASN A 83 -39.80 -0.92 1.53
C ASN A 83 -39.02 -0.74 0.22
N ALA A 84 -39.50 0.13 -0.68
CA ALA A 84 -38.82 0.41 -1.94
C ALA A 84 -37.44 1.08 -1.74
N GLU A 85 -37.34 2.00 -0.77
CA GLU A 85 -36.05 2.62 -0.41
C GLU A 85 -35.07 1.60 0.19
N LEU A 86 -35.55 0.70 1.05
CA LEU A 86 -34.72 -0.36 1.62
C LEU A 86 -34.21 -1.34 0.55
N ASP A 87 -35.05 -1.70 -0.42
CA ASP A 87 -34.66 -2.58 -1.51
C ASP A 87 -33.67 -1.89 -2.47
N ALA A 88 -33.82 -0.59 -2.71
CA ALA A 88 -32.83 0.20 -3.43
C ALA A 88 -31.46 0.20 -2.73
N ILE A 89 -31.44 0.40 -1.40
CA ILE A 89 -30.19 0.34 -0.61
C ILE A 89 -29.56 -1.05 -0.71
N ARG A 90 -30.34 -2.13 -0.56
CA ARG A 90 -29.84 -3.51 -0.68
C ARG A 90 -29.26 -3.79 -2.06
N SER A 91 -29.91 -3.30 -3.11
CA SER A 91 -29.44 -3.45 -4.49
C SER A 91 -28.09 -2.78 -4.70
N ILE A 92 -27.91 -1.55 -4.19
CA ILE A 92 -26.63 -0.83 -4.25
C ILE A 92 -25.54 -1.58 -3.48
N LEU A 93 -25.85 -2.12 -2.30
CA LEU A 93 -24.88 -2.90 -1.53
C LEU A 93 -24.44 -4.17 -2.28
N GLN A 94 -25.40 -4.89 -2.88
CA GLN A 94 -25.09 -6.08 -3.68
C GLN A 94 -24.25 -5.75 -4.92
N GLU A 95 -24.56 -4.65 -5.61
CA GLU A 95 -23.77 -4.18 -6.74
C GLU A 95 -22.34 -3.81 -6.29
N SER A 96 -22.21 -3.08 -5.18
CA SER A 96 -20.91 -2.71 -4.61
C SER A 96 -20.07 -3.94 -4.28
N GLN A 97 -20.68 -4.97 -3.71
CA GLN A 97 -20.01 -6.24 -3.40
C GLN A 97 -19.53 -6.95 -4.68
N SER A 98 -20.36 -6.98 -5.73
CA SER A 98 -19.98 -7.58 -7.01
C SER A 98 -18.83 -6.83 -7.68
N VAL A 99 -18.82 -5.49 -7.61
CA VAL A 99 -17.73 -4.67 -8.14
C VAL A 99 -16.44 -4.92 -7.35
N LEU A 100 -16.50 -5.01 -6.03
CA LEU A 100 -15.34 -5.32 -5.18
C LEU A 100 -14.74 -6.69 -5.52
N GLU A 101 -15.57 -7.72 -5.68
CA GLU A 101 -15.12 -9.07 -6.05
C GLU A 101 -14.41 -9.07 -7.42
N ARG A 102 -14.96 -8.34 -8.40
CA ARG A 102 -14.34 -8.20 -9.73
C ARG A 102 -13.00 -7.48 -9.67
N LEU A 103 -12.91 -6.39 -8.90
CA LEU A 103 -11.68 -5.63 -8.73
C LEU A 103 -10.62 -6.46 -8.01
N GLN A 104 -10.99 -7.18 -6.96
CA GLN A 104 -10.08 -8.08 -6.25
C GLN A 104 -9.52 -9.13 -7.20
N LYS A 105 -10.38 -9.76 -8.01
CA LYS A 105 -9.94 -10.75 -9.01
C LYS A 105 -9.00 -10.14 -10.05
N GLN A 106 -9.27 -8.90 -10.48
CA GLN A 106 -8.40 -8.20 -11.42
C GLN A 106 -7.03 -7.89 -10.79
N GLU A 107 -7.01 -7.44 -9.54
CA GLU A 107 -5.78 -7.19 -8.79
C GLU A 107 -4.95 -8.46 -8.66
N GLU A 108 -5.57 -9.57 -8.23
CA GLU A 108 -4.89 -10.87 -8.09
C GLU A 108 -4.27 -11.33 -9.42
N ASN A 109 -5.01 -11.24 -10.52
CA ASN A 109 -4.51 -11.58 -11.85
C ASN A 109 -3.33 -10.68 -12.27
N MET A 110 -3.44 -9.37 -12.03
CA MET A 110 -2.37 -8.42 -12.36
C MET A 110 -1.11 -8.69 -11.54
N VAL A 111 -1.26 -8.98 -10.24
CA VAL A 111 -0.13 -9.33 -9.36
C VAL A 111 0.54 -10.62 -9.82
N GLN A 112 -0.23 -11.64 -10.20
CA GLN A 112 0.32 -12.87 -10.76
C GLN A 112 1.09 -12.62 -12.05
N GLU A 113 0.53 -11.84 -12.98
CA GLU A 113 1.18 -11.52 -14.24
C GLU A 113 2.49 -10.75 -14.04
N VAL A 114 2.47 -9.70 -13.22
CA VAL A 114 3.67 -8.89 -12.92
C VAL A 114 4.73 -9.75 -12.23
N THR A 115 4.33 -10.58 -11.28
CA THR A 115 5.25 -11.50 -10.58
C THR A 115 5.88 -12.48 -11.55
N GLN A 116 5.09 -13.05 -12.47
CA GLN A 116 5.59 -14.00 -13.45
C GLN A 116 6.55 -13.34 -14.45
N ARG A 117 6.19 -12.15 -14.97
CA ARG A 117 7.06 -11.37 -15.86
C ARG A 117 8.36 -10.94 -15.17
N ALA A 118 8.29 -10.56 -13.89
CA ALA A 118 9.48 -10.20 -13.11
C ALA A 118 10.42 -11.39 -12.90
N LYS A 119 9.87 -12.60 -12.64
CA LYS A 119 10.65 -13.84 -12.59
C LYS A 119 11.30 -14.13 -13.93
N GLU A 120 10.54 -14.04 -15.02
CA GLU A 120 11.04 -14.29 -16.37
C GLU A 120 12.16 -13.31 -16.77
N LEU A 121 12.01 -12.03 -16.45
CA LEU A 121 13.05 -11.02 -16.68
C LEU A 121 14.31 -11.32 -15.86
N ARG A 122 14.15 -11.64 -14.57
CA ARG A 122 15.27 -12.05 -13.73
C ARG A 122 15.97 -13.29 -14.30
N ASP A 123 15.20 -14.27 -14.73
CA ASP A 123 15.72 -15.51 -15.27
C ASP A 123 16.33 -15.32 -16.65
N LYS A 124 15.97 -14.30 -17.44
CA LYS A 124 16.57 -14.06 -18.76
C LYS A 124 17.78 -13.13 -18.68
N GLU A 125 17.65 -12.02 -17.98
CA GLU A 125 18.62 -10.92 -17.97
C GLU A 125 19.62 -11.04 -16.81
N PHE A 126 19.19 -11.64 -15.70
CA PHE A 126 19.97 -11.73 -14.46
C PHE A 126 20.30 -13.18 -14.09
N LYS A 127 20.50 -14.07 -15.08
CA LYS A 127 21.19 -15.33 -14.80
C LYS A 127 22.58 -14.99 -14.33
N LEU A 128 22.92 -15.36 -13.09
CA LEU A 128 24.32 -15.39 -12.73
C LEU A 128 25.01 -16.33 -13.73
N PRO A 129 26.12 -15.91 -14.38
CA PRO A 129 26.87 -16.78 -15.28
C PRO A 129 27.02 -18.13 -14.60
N TYR A 130 26.67 -19.21 -15.31
CA TYR A 130 26.54 -20.57 -14.79
C TYR A 130 27.46 -20.79 -13.58
N GLN A 131 26.86 -20.82 -12.38
CA GLN A 131 27.64 -21.10 -11.18
C GLN A 131 28.12 -22.53 -11.33
N LYS A 132 29.44 -22.70 -11.50
CA LYS A 132 30.03 -24.03 -11.47
C LYS A 132 29.54 -24.73 -10.19
N PRO A 133 29.12 -26.00 -10.28
CA PRO A 133 28.64 -26.73 -9.11
C PRO A 133 29.67 -26.61 -7.99
N MET A 134 29.19 -26.43 -6.76
CA MET A 134 30.06 -26.20 -5.63
C MET A 134 31.08 -27.35 -5.54
N PRO A 135 32.37 -27.05 -5.55
CA PRO A 135 33.38 -28.09 -5.60
C PRO A 135 33.40 -28.85 -4.27
N CYS A 136 33.55 -30.17 -4.32
CA CYS A 136 33.49 -31.08 -3.17
C CYS A 136 32.09 -31.31 -2.56
N LEU A 137 31.01 -31.14 -3.34
CA LEU A 137 29.64 -31.40 -2.89
C LEU A 137 29.45 -32.82 -2.36
N ALA A 138 29.94 -33.83 -3.08
CA ALA A 138 29.78 -35.23 -2.70
C ALA A 138 30.48 -35.55 -1.37
N GLU A 139 31.73 -35.08 -1.20
CA GLU A 139 32.50 -35.29 0.02
C GLU A 139 31.91 -34.51 1.21
N LYS A 140 31.36 -33.32 0.95
CA LYS A 140 30.63 -32.53 1.96
C LYS A 140 29.39 -33.28 2.44
N ASP A 141 28.59 -33.80 1.53
CA ASP A 141 27.34 -34.47 1.86
C ASP A 141 27.60 -35.79 2.59
N ALA A 142 28.60 -36.57 2.15
CA ALA A 142 29.06 -37.77 2.86
C ALA A 142 29.56 -37.46 4.28
N CYS A 143 30.27 -36.34 4.47
CA CYS A 143 30.74 -35.91 5.79
C CYS A 143 29.56 -35.58 6.72
N LEU A 144 28.55 -34.86 6.21
CA LEU A 144 27.34 -34.56 6.96
C LEU A 144 26.52 -35.82 7.27
N GLU A 145 26.41 -36.74 6.33
CA GLU A 145 25.72 -38.01 6.51
C GLU A 145 26.39 -38.86 7.60
N CYS A 146 27.72 -38.99 7.56
CA CYS A 146 28.47 -39.72 8.58
C CYS A 146 28.21 -39.14 9.99
N TYR A 147 28.23 -37.82 10.15
CA TYR A 147 27.96 -37.20 11.45
C TYR A 147 26.52 -37.37 11.93
N LYS A 148 25.55 -37.41 11.01
CA LYS A 148 24.14 -37.71 11.33
C LYS A 148 23.99 -39.15 11.84
N GLU A 149 24.71 -40.09 11.26
CA GLU A 149 24.69 -41.49 11.67
C GLU A 149 25.48 -41.73 12.97
N ASN A 150 26.56 -40.99 13.19
CA ASN A 150 27.50 -41.18 14.31
C ASN A 150 27.42 -40.06 15.36
N THR A 151 26.21 -39.66 15.76
CA THR A 151 25.99 -38.55 16.72
C THR A 151 26.64 -38.76 18.10
N LYS A 152 26.78 -40.01 18.55
CA LYS A 152 27.39 -40.36 19.83
C LYS A 152 28.91 -40.51 19.77
N ASP A 153 29.46 -40.77 18.59
CA ASP A 153 30.89 -40.93 18.38
C ASP A 153 31.33 -40.28 17.06
N PRO A 154 31.48 -38.94 17.06
CA PRO A 154 31.81 -38.17 15.86
C PRO A 154 33.20 -38.52 15.29
N LEU A 155 34.09 -39.13 16.08
CA LEU A 155 35.44 -39.47 15.65
C LEU A 155 35.48 -40.60 14.61
N LYS A 156 34.42 -41.42 14.52
CA LYS A 156 34.28 -42.42 13.46
C LYS A 156 34.24 -41.80 12.06
N CYS A 157 33.91 -40.53 11.95
CA CYS A 157 33.87 -39.81 10.68
C CYS A 157 35.21 -39.23 10.24
N ALA A 158 36.31 -39.50 10.96
CA ALA A 158 37.63 -38.93 10.69
C ALA A 158 38.10 -39.14 9.23
N ASP A 159 37.87 -40.33 8.67
CA ASP A 159 38.27 -40.62 7.29
C ASP A 159 37.44 -39.83 6.27
N VAL A 160 36.13 -39.69 6.48
CA VAL A 160 35.23 -38.92 5.61
C VAL A 160 35.49 -37.41 5.72
N VAL A 161 35.87 -36.94 6.91
CA VAL A 161 36.31 -35.55 7.12
C VAL A 161 37.61 -35.28 6.39
N LYS A 162 38.55 -36.25 6.41
CA LYS A 162 39.84 -36.14 5.72
C LYS A 162 39.65 -36.06 4.21
N THR A 163 38.79 -36.88 3.62
CA THR A 163 38.51 -36.82 2.18
C THR A 163 37.89 -35.48 1.76
N PHE A 164 36.95 -34.95 2.55
CA PHE A 164 36.40 -33.61 2.33
C PHE A 164 37.46 -32.51 2.45
N ALA A 165 38.32 -32.58 3.48
CA ALA A 165 39.40 -31.62 3.69
C ALA A 165 40.43 -31.63 2.55
N ASP A 166 40.76 -32.82 2.03
CA ASP A 166 41.68 -32.99 0.92
C ASP A 166 41.08 -32.47 -0.40
N CYS A 167 39.81 -32.73 -0.67
CA CYS A 167 39.12 -32.13 -1.80
C CYS A 167 39.15 -30.60 -1.72
N ALA A 168 38.76 -30.02 -0.57
CA ALA A 168 38.76 -28.59 -0.38
C ALA A 168 40.17 -27.97 -0.53
N ARG A 169 41.22 -28.69 -0.11
CA ARG A 169 42.61 -28.28 -0.29
C ARG A 169 43.00 -28.24 -1.77
N ARG A 170 42.68 -29.27 -2.55
CA ARG A 170 42.95 -29.33 -4.00
C ARG A 170 42.26 -28.19 -4.75
N VAL A 171 41.00 -27.93 -4.43
CA VAL A 171 40.23 -26.85 -5.04
C VAL A 171 40.84 -25.49 -4.74
N ARG A 172 41.22 -25.23 -3.47
CA ARG A 172 41.91 -23.98 -3.10
C ARG A 172 43.21 -23.79 -3.89
N GLN A 173 43.98 -24.85 -4.08
CA GLN A 173 45.22 -24.83 -4.87
C GLN A 173 44.96 -24.51 -6.35
N GLN A 174 43.89 -25.04 -6.94
CA GLN A 174 43.51 -24.75 -8.33
C GLN A 174 43.06 -23.30 -8.55
N VAL A 175 42.51 -22.65 -7.52
CA VAL A 175 42.11 -21.23 -7.61
C VAL A 175 43.29 -20.29 -7.36
N SER A 176 44.30 -20.71 -6.59
CA SER A 176 45.52 -19.93 -6.31
C SER A 176 46.61 -20.05 -7.38
N SER A 177 46.52 -21.05 -8.26
CA SER A 177 47.44 -21.22 -9.38
C SER A 177 46.82 -20.59 -10.64
N PRO A 178 47.27 -19.42 -11.09
CA PRO A 178 46.88 -18.93 -12.41
C PRO A 178 47.45 -19.93 -13.43
N LEU A 179 46.58 -20.58 -14.20
CA LEU A 179 46.99 -21.26 -15.42
C LEU A 179 47.72 -20.23 -16.29
N GLY A 180 48.95 -20.56 -16.68
CA GLY A 180 49.72 -19.82 -17.68
C GLY A 180 49.10 -19.88 -19.06
#